data_AF-A0A6P1V6F0-F1
#
_entry.id   AF-A0A6P1V6F0-F1
#
_cell.length_a   1.000
_cell.length_b   1.000
_cell.length_c   1.000
_cell.angle_alpha   90.00
_cell.angle_beta   90.00
_cell.angle_gamma   90.00
#
_symmetry.space_group_name_H-M   'P 1'
#
loop_
_entity.id
_entity.type
_entity.pdbx_description
1 polymer ?
#
loop_
_entity_poly.entity_id
_entity_poly.type
_entity_poly.pdbx_seq_one_letter_code
_entity_poly.pdbx_strand_id
1 'polypeptide(L)'
;MSDIKPAIKAYSELQQAYDWFNLSLFDKALPDLLITLQRGRNTFGYFAPERFTGESSVSELAMNPDYFGGRSLADTLSTLVHEMVHVWQHYAPVKKCRGGYHDRVWGAKMEEVGLMPSNTGLPGGKKNGQQMTHYIIRGGRFQKAVYDLLKNGFSISWYDRWSDGAIVTSKINSDILDDWLAVTDENDTDLINRLSLTVSKSRPELIPDDDDLSVMIKPPVKGTGTRMKFTCPECGLNAWAKPSAVLLCGECRCALTAAE
;
A
#
# COMPACT_ATOMS: atom_id res chain seq x y z
N MET A 1 -28.20 -15.85 -19.08
CA MET A 1 -27.51 -14.56 -18.82
C MET A 1 -26.23 -14.58 -19.62
N SER A 2 -25.96 -13.56 -20.44
CA SER A 2 -24.66 -13.45 -21.11
C SER A 2 -23.58 -13.30 -20.03
N ASP A 3 -22.53 -14.11 -20.08
CA ASP A 3 -21.39 -13.94 -19.17
C ASP A 3 -20.87 -12.50 -19.24
N ILE A 4 -20.71 -11.87 -18.08
CA ILE A 4 -20.13 -10.53 -17.98
C ILE A 4 -18.70 -10.60 -18.53
N LYS A 5 -18.36 -9.67 -19.44
CA LYS A 5 -17.02 -9.61 -20.04
C LYS A 5 -15.95 -9.46 -18.94
N PRO A 6 -14.79 -10.12 -19.04
CA PRO A 6 -13.76 -10.13 -18.00
C PRO A 6 -13.38 -8.75 -17.46
N ALA A 7 -13.13 -7.78 -18.36
CA ALA A 7 -12.79 -6.42 -17.96
C ALA A 7 -13.90 -5.77 -17.10
N ILE A 8 -15.16 -5.92 -17.50
CA ILE A 8 -16.29 -5.38 -16.76
C ILE A 8 -16.38 -6.03 -15.39
N LYS A 9 -16.28 -7.36 -15.32
CA LYS A 9 -16.32 -8.09 -14.04
C LYS A 9 -15.18 -7.67 -13.10
N ALA A 10 -13.95 -7.55 -13.62
CA ALA A 10 -12.80 -7.14 -12.81
C ALA A 10 -12.99 -5.74 -12.19
N TYR A 11 -13.46 -4.77 -12.99
CA TYR A 11 -13.75 -3.43 -12.48
C TYR A 11 -14.96 -3.41 -11.54
N SER A 12 -15.98 -4.25 -11.78
CA SER A 12 -17.11 -4.39 -10.86
C SER A 12 -16.70 -4.96 -9.49
N GLU A 13 -15.77 -5.92 -9.45
CA GLU A 13 -15.23 -6.45 -8.19
C GLU A 13 -14.42 -5.38 -7.43
N LEU A 14 -13.58 -4.62 -8.12
CA LEU A 14 -12.86 -3.49 -7.50
C LEU A 14 -13.81 -2.41 -6.98
N GLN A 15 -14.86 -2.08 -7.75
CA GLN A 15 -15.89 -1.13 -7.33
C GLN A 15 -16.63 -1.65 -6.09
N GLN A 16 -17.02 -2.93 -6.07
CA GLN A 16 -17.68 -3.54 -4.92
C GLN A 16 -16.83 -3.42 -3.65
N ALA A 17 -15.52 -3.66 -3.74
CA ALA A 17 -14.60 -3.49 -2.61
C ALA A 17 -14.54 -2.02 -2.14
N TYR A 18 -14.42 -1.06 -3.08
CA TYR A 18 -14.42 0.36 -2.76
C TYR A 18 -15.70 0.80 -2.05
N ASP A 19 -16.87 0.44 -2.60
CA ASP A 19 -18.18 0.79 -2.03
C ASP A 19 -18.37 0.19 -0.64
N TRP A 20 -17.94 -1.07 -0.46
CA TRP A 20 -17.99 -1.75 0.82
C TRP A 20 -17.15 -1.05 1.88
N PHE A 21 -15.90 -0.69 1.56
CA PHE A 21 -15.05 0.01 2.52
C PHE A 21 -15.49 1.45 2.75
N ASN A 22 -16.01 2.14 1.72
CA ASN A 22 -16.55 3.48 1.86
C ASN A 22 -17.72 3.46 2.86
N LEU A 23 -18.61 2.47 2.73
CA LEU A 23 -19.69 2.24 3.69
C LEU A 23 -19.19 1.90 5.10
N SER A 24 -18.33 0.89 5.23
CA SER A 24 -17.99 0.30 6.53
C SER A 24 -16.91 1.05 7.33
N LEU A 25 -16.00 1.75 6.64
CA LEU A 25 -14.84 2.43 7.25
C LEU A 25 -14.90 3.96 7.15
N PHE A 26 -15.66 4.50 6.19
CA PHE A 26 -15.73 5.94 5.93
C PHE A 26 -17.14 6.52 6.00
N ASP A 27 -18.14 5.75 6.44
CA ASP A 27 -19.53 6.21 6.61
C ASP A 27 -20.15 6.81 5.33
N LYS A 28 -19.77 6.26 4.16
CA LYS A 28 -20.12 6.75 2.81
C LYS A 28 -19.65 8.19 2.52
N ALA A 29 -18.62 8.67 3.20
CA ALA A 29 -18.12 10.03 3.03
C ALA A 29 -17.24 10.24 1.77
N LEU A 30 -16.80 9.17 1.09
CA LEU A 30 -15.94 9.29 -0.08
C LEU A 30 -16.76 9.41 -1.37
N PRO A 31 -16.32 10.25 -2.34
CA PRO A 31 -17.02 10.40 -3.61
C PRO A 31 -16.79 9.20 -4.54
N ASP A 32 -17.55 9.16 -5.63
CA ASP A 32 -17.22 8.31 -6.77
C ASP A 32 -15.94 8.81 -7.45
N LEU A 33 -15.16 7.87 -7.98
CA LEU A 33 -13.89 8.14 -8.67
C LEU A 33 -13.60 7.06 -9.71
N LEU A 34 -12.60 7.28 -10.55
CA LEU A 34 -12.13 6.25 -11.48
C LEU A 34 -11.12 5.33 -10.79
N ILE A 35 -11.50 4.07 -10.63
CA ILE A 35 -10.56 3.01 -10.23
C ILE A 35 -9.82 2.54 -11.48
N THR A 36 -8.50 2.54 -11.44
CA THR A 36 -7.66 2.12 -12.57
C THR A 36 -6.65 1.05 -12.17
N LEU A 37 -6.20 0.25 -13.14
CA LEU A 37 -5.10 -0.69 -12.96
C LEU A 37 -3.84 -0.13 -13.63
N GLN A 38 -2.84 0.24 -12.83
CA GLN A 38 -1.62 0.90 -13.30
C GLN A 38 -0.37 0.19 -12.78
N ARG A 39 0.48 -0.26 -13.70
CA ARG A 39 1.79 -0.83 -13.35
C ARG A 39 2.79 0.29 -13.06
N GLY A 40 3.46 0.19 -11.93
CA GLY A 40 4.49 1.15 -11.53
C GLY A 40 5.54 0.51 -10.64
N ARG A 41 6.82 0.88 -10.84
CA ARG A 41 7.89 0.41 -9.94
C ARG A 41 7.70 1.00 -8.55
N ASN A 42 7.78 0.15 -7.53
CA ASN A 42 7.76 0.55 -6.11
C ASN A 42 6.48 1.28 -5.66
N THR A 43 5.33 0.97 -6.26
CA THR A 43 4.03 1.47 -5.79
C THR A 43 2.98 0.37 -5.81
N PHE A 44 2.26 0.17 -4.71
CA PHE A 44 1.14 -0.77 -4.64
C PHE A 44 -0.16 -0.15 -5.17
N GLY A 45 -0.26 1.18 -5.13
CA GLY A 45 -1.41 1.97 -5.54
C GLY A 45 -1.13 3.45 -5.32
N TYR A 46 -1.98 4.32 -5.86
CA TYR A 46 -1.90 5.76 -5.61
C TYR A 46 -3.24 6.45 -5.83
N PHE A 47 -3.47 7.53 -5.10
CA PHE A 47 -4.53 8.50 -5.36
C PHE A 47 -4.01 9.71 -6.15
N ALA A 48 -4.73 10.09 -7.23
CA ALA A 48 -4.47 11.32 -7.98
C ALA A 48 -5.75 12.17 -8.08
N PRO A 49 -5.82 13.32 -7.38
CA PRO A 49 -7.00 14.17 -7.39
C PRO A 49 -7.20 14.80 -8.77
N GLU A 50 -8.45 14.86 -9.23
CA GLU A 50 -8.87 15.56 -10.47
C GLU A 50 -8.03 15.17 -11.70
N ARG A 51 -7.64 13.90 -11.76
CA ARG A 51 -6.72 13.38 -12.78
C ARG A 51 -7.35 13.34 -14.17
N PHE A 52 -8.65 13.09 -14.25
CA PHE A 52 -9.39 12.92 -15.49
C PHE A 52 -10.38 14.05 -15.71
N THR A 53 -10.58 14.41 -16.98
CA THR A 53 -11.53 15.43 -17.45
C THR A 53 -12.34 14.90 -18.64
N GLY A 54 -13.40 15.58 -19.02
CA GLY A 54 -14.34 15.14 -20.05
C GLY A 54 -15.76 15.52 -19.66
N GLU A 55 -16.59 14.51 -19.39
CA GLU A 55 -17.96 14.71 -18.87
C GLU A 55 -17.96 15.43 -17.52
N SER A 56 -16.95 15.19 -16.68
CA SER A 56 -16.69 15.93 -15.44
C SER A 56 -15.22 15.80 -15.02
N SER A 57 -14.79 16.60 -14.05
CA SER A 57 -13.49 16.42 -13.39
C SER A 57 -13.61 15.33 -12.34
N VAL A 58 -12.87 14.23 -12.48
CA VAL A 58 -12.92 13.08 -11.58
C VAL A 58 -11.51 12.63 -11.16
N SER A 59 -11.40 12.21 -9.91
CA SER A 59 -10.15 11.71 -9.36
C SER A 59 -9.87 10.26 -9.77
N GLU A 60 -8.62 9.84 -9.64
CA GLU A 60 -8.14 8.48 -9.87
C GLU A 60 -7.75 7.82 -8.55
N LEU A 61 -8.15 6.56 -8.36
CA LEU A 61 -7.54 5.64 -7.41
C LEU A 61 -6.97 4.46 -8.21
N ALA A 62 -5.66 4.46 -8.38
CA ALA A 62 -4.96 3.44 -9.13
C ALA A 62 -4.51 2.30 -8.20
N MET A 63 -4.74 1.06 -8.62
CA MET A 63 -4.21 -0.15 -7.99
C MET A 63 -3.17 -0.79 -8.91
N ASN A 64 -2.08 -1.31 -8.35
CA ASN A 64 -1.05 -1.96 -9.16
C ASN A 64 -1.27 -3.48 -9.27
N PRO A 65 -1.63 -4.00 -10.47
CA PRO A 65 -1.92 -5.41 -10.67
C PRO A 65 -0.69 -6.33 -10.52
N ASP A 66 0.55 -5.81 -10.64
CA ASP A 66 1.77 -6.62 -10.49
C ASP A 66 1.85 -7.33 -9.13
N TYR A 67 1.16 -6.77 -8.12
CA TYR A 67 1.18 -7.30 -6.76
C TYR A 67 -0.02 -8.19 -6.42
N PHE A 68 -1.01 -8.31 -7.31
CA PHE A 68 -2.21 -9.08 -7.01
C PHE A 68 -1.89 -10.58 -6.88
N GLY A 69 -0.89 -11.10 -7.60
CA GLY A 69 -0.45 -12.50 -7.45
C GLY A 69 0.62 -12.74 -6.38
N GLY A 70 1.36 -11.70 -5.97
CA GLY A 70 2.49 -11.82 -5.04
C GLY A 70 2.15 -11.49 -3.57
N ARG A 71 0.98 -10.89 -3.34
CA ARG A 71 0.46 -10.49 -2.01
C ARG A 71 -0.83 -11.25 -1.70
N SER A 72 -1.14 -11.33 -0.41
CA SER A 72 -2.44 -11.82 0.04
C SER A 72 -3.56 -10.86 -0.42
N LEU A 73 -4.80 -11.36 -0.53
CA LEU A 73 -5.94 -10.49 -0.83
C LEU A 73 -6.17 -9.47 0.29
N ALA A 74 -5.97 -9.86 1.56
CA ALA A 74 -6.06 -8.93 2.70
C ALA A 74 -5.08 -7.75 2.55
N ASP A 75 -3.84 -8.05 2.15
CA ASP A 75 -2.81 -7.05 1.89
C ASP A 75 -3.19 -6.12 0.72
N THR A 76 -3.76 -6.69 -0.35
CA THR A 76 -4.23 -5.92 -1.51
C THR A 76 -5.39 -4.99 -1.16
N LEU A 77 -6.38 -5.49 -0.42
CA LEU A 77 -7.51 -4.69 0.08
C LEU A 77 -7.04 -3.62 1.08
N SER A 78 -5.99 -3.90 1.87
CA SER A 78 -5.43 -2.91 2.80
C SER A 78 -4.75 -1.74 2.05
N THR A 79 -4.17 -2.00 0.88
CA THR A 79 -3.65 -0.95 -0.01
C THR A 79 -4.79 -0.11 -0.58
N LEU A 80 -5.90 -0.73 -1.01
CA LEU A 80 -7.07 0.02 -1.46
C LEU A 80 -7.54 0.99 -0.36
N VAL A 81 -7.67 0.50 0.88
CA VAL A 81 -8.09 1.33 2.02
C VAL A 81 -7.06 2.41 2.37
N HIS A 82 -5.75 2.14 2.26
CA HIS A 82 -4.71 3.17 2.39
C HIS A 82 -4.94 4.33 1.41
N GLU A 83 -5.17 4.03 0.13
CA GLU A 83 -5.44 5.05 -0.88
C GLU A 83 -6.77 5.76 -0.62
N MET A 84 -7.79 5.07 -0.10
CA MET A 84 -9.04 5.69 0.34
C MET A 84 -8.85 6.68 1.50
N VAL A 85 -7.84 6.50 2.38
CA VAL A 85 -7.51 7.53 3.38
C VAL A 85 -6.92 8.78 2.73
N HIS A 86 -6.18 8.66 1.62
CA HIS A 86 -5.77 9.82 0.83
C HIS A 86 -6.97 10.53 0.20
N VAL A 87 -7.93 9.77 -0.36
CA VAL A 87 -9.21 10.32 -0.85
C VAL A 87 -9.93 11.08 0.27
N TRP A 88 -10.10 10.44 1.43
CA TRP A 88 -10.73 11.06 2.61
C TRP A 88 -10.05 12.37 3.00
N GLN A 89 -8.72 12.37 3.14
CA GLN A 89 -8.01 13.58 3.54
C GLN A 89 -8.12 14.68 2.49
N HIS A 90 -8.23 14.33 1.20
CA HIS A 90 -8.40 15.29 0.11
C HIS A 90 -9.79 15.93 0.09
N TYR A 91 -10.86 15.20 0.40
CA TYR A 91 -12.24 15.74 0.33
C TYR A 91 -12.82 16.19 1.67
N ALA A 92 -12.43 15.59 2.78
CA ALA A 92 -12.95 15.96 4.11
C ALA A 92 -12.50 17.37 4.53
N PRO A 93 -13.25 18.08 5.41
CA PRO A 93 -12.89 19.39 5.92
C PRO A 93 -11.79 19.31 7.00
N VAL A 94 -10.66 18.69 6.67
CA VAL A 94 -9.50 18.49 7.54
C VAL A 94 -8.26 19.13 6.94
N LYS A 95 -7.21 19.28 7.76
CA LYS A 95 -5.92 19.81 7.31
C LYS A 95 -5.37 18.95 6.17
N LYS A 96 -5.05 19.60 5.06
CA LYS A 96 -4.37 18.99 3.91
C LYS A 96 -2.87 18.94 4.15
N CYS A 97 -2.23 17.92 3.58
CA CYS A 97 -0.79 17.79 3.57
C CYS A 97 -0.20 18.11 2.20
N ARG A 98 1.10 18.40 2.14
CA ARG A 98 1.84 18.46 0.89
C ARG A 98 1.81 17.08 0.20
N GLY A 99 1.90 17.08 -1.14
CA GLY A 99 1.87 15.85 -1.93
C GLY A 99 2.83 14.77 -1.43
N GLY A 100 2.30 13.55 -1.28
CA GLY A 100 3.03 12.35 -0.86
C GLY A 100 3.49 12.32 0.61
N TYR A 101 3.26 13.36 1.40
CA TYR A 101 3.59 13.32 2.82
C TYR A 101 2.41 12.84 3.64
N HIS A 102 2.66 11.88 4.51
CA HIS A 102 1.70 11.27 5.41
C HIS A 102 1.83 11.94 6.77
N ASP A 103 0.97 12.91 7.06
CA ASP A 103 0.99 13.65 8.32
C ASP A 103 0.19 12.95 9.42
N ARG A 104 0.05 13.63 10.57
CA ARG A 104 -0.69 13.10 11.72
C ARG A 104 -2.19 12.99 11.47
N VAL A 105 -2.76 13.78 10.57
CA VAL A 105 -4.19 13.71 10.23
C VAL A 105 -4.45 12.46 9.41
N TRP A 106 -3.62 12.20 8.40
CA TRP A 106 -3.63 10.95 7.66
C TRP A 106 -3.42 9.74 8.59
N GLY A 107 -2.38 9.80 9.43
CA GLY A 107 -2.04 8.70 10.32
C GLY A 107 -3.14 8.38 11.34
N ALA A 108 -3.80 9.40 11.89
CA ALA A 108 -4.94 9.20 12.77
C ALA A 108 -6.12 8.51 12.07
N LYS A 109 -6.41 8.89 10.81
CA LYS A 109 -7.48 8.23 10.05
C LYS A 109 -7.13 6.78 9.69
N MET A 110 -5.88 6.49 9.35
CA MET A 110 -5.42 5.11 9.15
C MET A 110 -5.69 4.25 10.38
N GLU A 111 -5.27 4.72 11.57
CA GLU A 111 -5.51 4.00 12.83
C GLU A 111 -7.02 3.82 13.08
N GLU A 112 -7.82 4.85 12.83
CA GLU A 112 -9.28 4.81 12.95
C GLU A 112 -9.91 3.74 12.05
N VAL A 113 -9.46 3.61 10.79
CA VAL A 113 -9.98 2.57 9.87
C VAL A 113 -9.43 1.18 10.15
N GLY A 114 -8.51 1.02 11.11
CA GLY A 114 -7.94 -0.27 11.51
C GLY A 114 -6.63 -0.64 10.81
N LEU A 115 -5.90 0.33 10.25
CA LEU A 115 -4.58 0.14 9.66
C LEU A 115 -3.56 0.97 10.44
N MET A 116 -2.49 0.36 10.95
CA MET A 116 -1.48 1.09 11.71
C MET A 116 -0.41 1.66 10.77
N PRO A 117 -0.26 3.00 10.65
CA PRO A 117 0.85 3.61 9.93
C PRO A 117 2.20 3.15 10.48
N SER A 118 3.09 2.73 9.60
CA SER A 118 4.45 2.40 9.94
C SER A 118 5.38 2.61 8.75
N ASN A 119 6.44 3.40 8.93
CA ASN A 119 7.48 3.56 7.89
C ASN A 119 8.30 2.28 7.65
N THR A 120 8.16 1.26 8.52
CA THR A 120 8.80 -0.05 8.38
C THR A 120 7.81 -1.16 8.04
N GLY A 121 6.50 -0.88 8.05
CA GLY A 121 5.45 -1.91 7.97
C GLY A 121 5.37 -2.81 9.20
N LEU A 122 6.12 -2.51 10.27
CA LEU A 122 6.19 -3.31 11.49
C LEU A 122 5.90 -2.45 12.75
N PRO A 123 5.54 -3.07 13.88
CA PRO A 123 5.43 -2.39 15.16
C PRO A 123 6.70 -1.60 15.52
N GLY A 124 6.53 -0.44 16.15
CA GLY A 124 7.64 0.46 16.53
C GLY A 124 8.13 1.39 15.42
N GLY A 125 7.64 1.26 14.19
CA GLY A 125 7.91 2.22 13.11
C GLY A 125 7.31 3.61 13.39
N LYS A 126 7.87 4.63 12.73
CA LYS A 126 7.30 5.99 12.72
C LYS A 126 5.94 5.96 12.03
N LYS A 127 5.00 6.76 12.54
CA LYS A 127 3.62 6.86 12.05
C LYS A 127 3.37 7.94 10.99
N ASN A 128 4.40 8.70 10.61
CA ASN A 128 4.31 9.79 9.64
C ASN A 128 5.63 9.94 8.88
N GLY A 129 5.56 10.51 7.68
CA GLY A 129 6.72 10.69 6.81
C GLY A 129 6.38 10.80 5.33
N GLN A 130 7.41 11.01 4.51
CA GLN A 130 7.27 11.08 3.04
C GLN A 130 7.01 9.71 2.41
N GLN A 131 7.48 8.65 3.06
CA GLN A 131 7.33 7.27 2.62
C GLN A 131 6.78 6.49 3.80
N MET A 132 5.57 5.99 3.63
CA MET A 132 4.83 5.28 4.66
C MET A 132 4.22 4.04 4.05
N THR A 133 4.10 3.03 4.90
CA THR A 133 3.25 1.86 4.67
C THR A 133 2.48 1.62 5.97
N HIS A 134 1.91 0.44 6.13
CA HIS A 134 1.08 0.08 7.25
C HIS A 134 1.13 -1.42 7.52
N TYR A 135 0.57 -1.81 8.66
CA TYR A 135 0.16 -3.17 8.94
C TYR A 135 -1.28 -3.17 9.46
N ILE A 136 -1.96 -4.31 9.36
CA ILE A 136 -3.34 -4.44 9.83
C ILE A 136 -3.36 -4.45 11.36
N ILE A 137 -4.25 -3.65 11.97
CA ILE A 137 -4.48 -3.69 13.41
C ILE A 137 -5.32 -4.93 13.73
N ARG A 138 -4.75 -5.88 14.48
CA ARG A 138 -5.48 -7.06 14.97
C ARG A 138 -6.70 -6.64 15.79
N GLY A 139 -7.87 -7.20 15.48
CA GLY A 139 -9.17 -6.82 16.06
C GLY A 139 -9.71 -5.46 15.59
N GLY A 140 -9.04 -4.80 14.64
CA GLY A 140 -9.42 -3.48 14.14
C GLY A 140 -10.60 -3.49 13.15
N ARG A 141 -11.10 -2.29 12.82
CA ARG A 141 -12.24 -2.11 11.89
C ARG A 141 -11.96 -2.70 10.50
N PHE A 142 -10.76 -2.52 9.96
CA PHE A 142 -10.37 -3.10 8.68
C PHE A 142 -10.48 -4.63 8.67
N GLN A 143 -9.91 -5.32 9.67
CA GLN A 143 -9.96 -6.77 9.76
C GLN A 143 -11.41 -7.28 9.78
N LYS A 144 -12.28 -6.63 10.55
CA LYS A 144 -13.70 -6.97 10.59
C LYS A 144 -14.40 -6.70 9.24
N ALA A 145 -14.12 -5.56 8.62
CA ALA A 145 -14.70 -5.21 7.33
C ALA A 145 -14.31 -6.20 6.22
N VAL A 146 -13.07 -6.70 6.23
CA VAL A 146 -12.64 -7.75 5.28
C VAL A 146 -13.35 -9.07 5.54
N TYR A 147 -13.46 -9.50 6.81
CA TYR A 147 -14.21 -10.71 7.16
C TYR A 147 -15.65 -10.65 6.67
N ASP A 148 -16.35 -9.55 6.97
CA ASP A 148 -17.74 -9.37 6.58
C ASP A 148 -17.89 -9.26 5.05
N LEU A 149 -16.94 -8.62 4.35
CA LEU A 149 -16.91 -8.58 2.87
C LEU A 149 -16.82 -9.99 2.29
N LEU A 150 -15.88 -10.81 2.79
CA LEU A 150 -15.69 -12.17 2.36
C LEU A 150 -16.90 -13.02 2.69
N LYS A 151 -17.43 -12.95 3.91
CA LYS A 151 -18.66 -13.65 4.31
C LYS A 151 -19.82 -13.41 3.34
N ASN A 152 -19.93 -12.21 2.77
CA ASN A 152 -20.97 -11.84 1.80
C ASN A 152 -20.69 -12.24 0.33
N GLY A 153 -19.72 -13.12 0.07
CA GLY A 153 -19.51 -13.69 -1.27
C GLY A 153 -18.47 -12.97 -2.12
N PHE A 154 -17.76 -11.97 -1.56
CA PHE A 154 -16.75 -11.25 -2.32
C PHE A 154 -15.61 -12.16 -2.79
N SER A 155 -15.15 -11.92 -4.02
CA SER A 155 -13.96 -12.54 -4.58
C SER A 155 -13.35 -11.63 -5.64
N ILE A 156 -12.05 -11.79 -5.86
CA ILE A 156 -11.37 -11.24 -7.04
C ILE A 156 -11.10 -12.39 -8.01
N SER A 157 -11.50 -12.22 -9.26
CA SER A 157 -11.49 -13.29 -10.27
C SER A 157 -10.16 -13.42 -11.01
N TRP A 158 -9.32 -12.38 -11.06
CA TRP A 158 -8.07 -12.38 -11.83
C TRP A 158 -6.88 -11.90 -11.01
N TYR A 159 -5.78 -12.65 -11.12
CA TYR A 159 -4.51 -12.38 -10.46
C TYR A 159 -3.38 -12.42 -11.50
N ASP A 160 -2.33 -11.62 -11.31
CA ASP A 160 -1.18 -11.62 -12.21
C ASP A 160 -0.34 -12.90 -11.99
N ARG A 161 -0.19 -13.69 -13.06
CA ARG A 161 0.58 -14.94 -13.07
C ARG A 161 2.09 -14.68 -12.93
N TRP A 162 2.58 -13.53 -13.35
CA TRP A 162 4.01 -13.19 -13.38
C TRP A 162 4.39 -12.15 -12.35
N SER A 163 3.65 -12.10 -11.23
CA SER A 163 3.93 -11.17 -10.14
C SER A 163 5.37 -11.34 -9.62
N ASP A 164 6.18 -10.30 -9.81
CA ASP A 164 7.55 -10.24 -9.30
C ASP A 164 7.52 -9.88 -7.81
N GLY A 165 8.06 -10.77 -6.97
CA GLY A 165 8.36 -10.51 -5.57
C GLY A 165 7.40 -11.15 -4.58
N ALA A 166 7.81 -12.29 -4.03
CA ALA A 166 7.15 -12.94 -2.92
C ALA A 166 7.34 -12.09 -1.63
N ILE A 167 6.31 -11.37 -1.18
CA ILE A 167 6.34 -10.68 0.14
C ILE A 167 5.81 -11.62 1.20
N VAL A 168 6.68 -12.27 1.99
CA VAL A 168 6.33 -13.25 3.06
C VAL A 168 5.09 -12.81 3.85
N THR A 169 4.15 -13.73 4.06
CA THR A 169 2.99 -13.54 4.95
C THR A 169 3.51 -13.12 6.32
N SER A 170 3.21 -11.89 6.72
CA SER A 170 3.66 -11.40 8.03
C SER A 170 2.96 -12.18 9.14
N LYS A 171 3.60 -12.37 10.31
CA LYS A 171 2.96 -12.94 11.51
C LYS A 171 1.58 -12.33 11.81
N ILE A 172 1.41 -11.05 11.50
CA ILE A 172 0.15 -10.31 11.66
C ILE A 172 -0.97 -10.93 10.80
N ASN A 173 -0.65 -11.37 9.57
CA ASN A 173 -1.62 -11.99 8.68
C ASN A 173 -2.05 -13.38 9.19
N SER A 174 -1.12 -14.16 9.77
CA SER A 174 -1.45 -15.43 10.43
C SER A 174 -2.39 -15.23 11.62
N ASP A 175 -2.06 -14.29 12.50
CA ASP A 175 -2.89 -13.94 13.66
C ASP A 175 -4.33 -13.53 13.26
N ILE A 176 -4.47 -12.82 12.12
CA ILE A 176 -5.78 -12.42 11.59
C ILE A 176 -6.57 -13.61 11.07
N LEU A 177 -5.90 -14.57 10.40
CA LEU A 177 -6.55 -15.79 9.93
C LEU A 177 -7.08 -16.60 11.12
N ASP A 178 -6.28 -16.75 12.18
CA ASP A 178 -6.68 -17.45 13.40
C ASP A 178 -7.95 -16.82 14.01
N ASP A 179 -7.98 -15.49 14.11
CA ASP A 179 -9.14 -14.76 14.61
C ASP A 179 -10.39 -14.97 13.74
N TRP A 180 -10.23 -15.01 12.41
CA TRP A 180 -11.34 -15.25 11.49
C TRP A 180 -11.86 -16.69 11.57
N LEU A 181 -10.96 -17.67 11.62
CA LEU A 181 -11.33 -19.08 11.75
C LEU A 181 -12.03 -19.36 13.09
N ALA A 182 -11.59 -18.71 14.18
CA ALA A 182 -12.20 -18.87 15.50
C ALA A 182 -13.68 -18.43 15.57
N VAL A 183 -14.11 -17.53 14.69
CA VAL A 183 -15.50 -17.02 14.64
C VAL A 183 -16.31 -17.56 13.45
N THR A 184 -15.72 -18.45 12.65
CA THR A 184 -16.37 -19.08 11.49
C THR A 184 -16.91 -20.45 11.88
N ASP A 185 -18.09 -20.82 11.38
CA ASP A 185 -18.63 -22.17 11.54
C ASP A 185 -17.69 -23.17 10.85
N GLU A 186 -17.24 -24.19 11.57
CA GLU A 186 -16.34 -25.23 11.07
C GLU A 186 -16.90 -25.98 9.85
N ASN A 187 -18.24 -25.97 9.66
CA ASN A 187 -18.91 -26.58 8.53
C ASN A 187 -19.03 -25.64 7.30
N ASP A 188 -18.76 -24.34 7.45
CA ASP A 188 -18.74 -23.37 6.34
C ASP A 188 -17.41 -23.45 5.59
N THR A 189 -17.20 -24.60 4.95
CA THR A 189 -16.00 -24.92 4.18
C THR A 189 -15.70 -23.91 3.08
N ASP A 190 -16.73 -23.29 2.49
CA ASP A 190 -16.56 -22.28 1.45
C ASP A 190 -16.00 -20.97 2.01
N LEU A 191 -16.53 -20.49 3.14
CA LEU A 191 -15.98 -19.31 3.81
C LEU A 191 -14.56 -19.56 4.32
N ILE A 192 -14.31 -20.72 4.95
CA ILE A 192 -12.96 -21.11 5.41
C ILE A 192 -11.96 -21.09 4.25
N ASN A 193 -12.33 -21.64 3.09
CA ASN A 193 -11.49 -21.61 1.90
C ASN A 193 -11.21 -20.17 1.43
N ARG A 194 -12.23 -19.31 1.41
CA ARG A 194 -12.06 -17.90 1.02
C ARG A 194 -11.17 -17.13 1.99
N LEU A 195 -11.35 -17.31 3.30
CA LEU A 195 -10.51 -16.69 4.33
C LEU A 195 -9.06 -17.16 4.20
N SER A 196 -8.86 -18.46 4.04
CA SER A 196 -7.52 -19.05 3.88
C SER A 196 -6.83 -18.54 2.63
N LEU A 197 -7.51 -18.50 1.47
CA LEU A 197 -6.98 -17.92 0.24
C LEU A 197 -6.77 -16.41 0.32
N THR A 198 -7.50 -15.72 1.20
CA THR A 198 -7.35 -14.27 1.39
C THR A 198 -6.04 -13.94 2.09
N VAL A 199 -5.59 -14.80 3.01
CA VAL A 199 -4.37 -14.61 3.80
C VAL A 199 -3.17 -15.32 3.17
N SER A 200 -3.38 -16.49 2.59
CA SER A 200 -2.34 -17.28 1.92
C SER A 200 -2.01 -16.70 0.55
N LYS A 201 -0.72 -16.67 0.22
CA LYS A 201 -0.26 -16.39 -1.14
C LYS A 201 -0.63 -17.58 -2.01
N SER A 202 -1.63 -17.42 -2.85
CA SER A 202 -1.94 -18.37 -3.91
C SER A 202 -2.46 -19.73 -3.42
N ARG A 203 -3.25 -20.33 -4.31
CA ARG A 203 -3.79 -21.68 -4.25
C ARG A 203 -2.66 -22.71 -4.01
N PRO A 204 -2.90 -23.83 -3.29
CA PRO A 204 -1.86 -24.69 -2.71
C PRO A 204 -1.17 -25.63 -3.70
N GLU A 205 -0.60 -25.08 -4.75
CA GLU A 205 0.39 -25.79 -5.55
C GLU A 205 1.66 -24.95 -5.60
N LEU A 206 2.69 -25.43 -4.88
CA LEU A 206 4.10 -25.04 -4.91
C LEU A 206 4.54 -23.98 -3.86
N ILE A 207 5.12 -24.44 -2.74
CA ILE A 207 6.56 -24.31 -2.37
C ILE A 207 6.77 -24.86 -0.93
N PRO A 208 7.92 -25.49 -0.60
CA PRO A 208 8.14 -26.25 0.65
C PRO A 208 8.30 -25.36 1.90
N ASP A 209 8.01 -25.96 3.05
CA ASP A 209 8.25 -25.45 4.40
C ASP A 209 9.70 -24.96 4.56
N ASP A 210 9.86 -23.66 4.81
CA ASP A 210 11.07 -23.12 5.42
C ASP A 210 10.69 -22.01 6.40
N ASP A 211 10.98 -22.26 7.68
CA ASP A 211 10.40 -21.61 8.86
C ASP A 211 11.24 -20.42 9.35
N ASP A 212 12.05 -19.81 8.48
CA ASP A 212 12.93 -18.69 8.84
C ASP A 212 13.07 -17.67 7.69
N LEU A 213 12.05 -16.83 7.47
CA LEU A 213 12.12 -15.79 6.43
C LEU A 213 11.58 -14.44 6.91
N SER A 214 12.51 -13.56 7.22
CA SER A 214 12.27 -12.14 7.55
C SER A 214 11.53 -11.38 6.43
N VAL A 215 10.66 -10.46 6.85
CA VAL A 215 9.88 -9.54 5.99
C VAL A 215 10.83 -8.67 5.16
N MET A 216 11.02 -8.98 3.88
CA MET A 216 11.62 -8.03 2.91
C MET A 216 10.56 -7.06 2.37
N ILE A 217 9.92 -6.29 3.26
CA ILE A 217 9.63 -4.91 2.87
C ILE A 217 11.02 -4.28 2.87
N LYS A 218 11.68 -4.16 1.71
CA LYS A 218 12.86 -3.28 1.64
C LYS A 218 12.32 -1.93 2.09
N PRO A 219 12.65 -1.43 3.29
CA PRO A 219 12.42 -0.03 3.55
C PRO A 219 13.19 0.66 2.42
N PRO A 220 12.58 1.58 1.66
CA PRO A 220 13.35 2.37 0.72
C PRO A 220 14.54 2.88 1.51
N VAL A 221 15.73 2.49 1.02
CA VAL A 221 17.01 2.61 1.71
C VAL A 221 17.00 3.90 2.50
N LYS A 222 16.85 3.78 3.83
CA LYS A 222 16.70 4.86 4.81
C LYS A 222 17.56 6.01 4.36
N GLY A 223 16.96 7.01 3.66
CA GLY A 223 17.65 7.91 2.73
C GLY A 223 19.13 7.89 3.01
N THR A 224 19.86 6.94 2.43
CA THR A 224 21.27 6.79 2.81
C THR A 224 21.82 8.16 2.50
N GLY A 225 22.59 8.73 3.44
CA GLY A 225 23.43 9.88 3.16
C GLY A 225 24.45 9.50 2.09
N THR A 226 23.97 9.19 0.89
CA THR A 226 24.69 8.84 -0.33
C THR A 226 25.12 10.10 -1.05
N ARG A 227 24.77 11.28 -0.51
CA ARG A 227 25.26 12.55 -0.98
C ARG A 227 25.83 13.32 0.20
N MET A 228 27.14 13.51 0.18
CA MET A 228 27.91 14.35 1.07
C MET A 228 28.09 15.72 0.41
N LYS A 229 28.13 16.78 1.22
CA LYS A 229 28.38 18.12 0.73
C LYS A 229 29.89 18.30 0.53
N PHE A 230 30.28 18.77 -0.64
CA PHE A 230 31.61 19.19 -1.01
C PHE A 230 31.62 20.71 -1.20
N THR A 231 32.65 21.38 -0.71
CA THR A 231 32.79 22.84 -0.78
C THR A 231 34.12 23.19 -1.43
N CYS A 232 34.11 24.11 -2.39
CA CYS A 232 35.34 24.67 -2.94
C CYS A 232 36.00 25.57 -1.89
N PRO A 233 37.27 25.33 -1.50
CA PRO A 233 37.93 26.11 -0.47
C PRO A 233 38.18 27.57 -0.88
N GLU A 234 38.23 27.88 -2.18
CA GLU A 234 38.53 29.23 -2.67
C GLU A 234 37.29 30.09 -2.87
N CYS A 235 36.26 29.56 -3.54
CA CYS A 235 35.07 30.34 -3.90
C CYS A 235 33.81 29.97 -3.11
N GLY A 236 33.86 28.93 -2.26
CA GLY A 236 32.71 28.49 -1.46
C GLY A 236 31.60 27.78 -2.25
N LEU A 237 31.84 27.45 -3.53
CA LEU A 237 30.91 26.67 -4.35
C LEU A 237 30.59 25.33 -3.70
N ASN A 238 29.31 24.99 -3.60
CA ASN A 238 28.84 23.76 -2.98
C ASN A 238 28.35 22.74 -4.01
N ALA A 239 28.69 21.47 -3.81
CA ALA A 239 28.21 20.35 -4.61
C ALA A 239 27.81 19.16 -3.71
N TRP A 240 26.85 18.34 -4.14
CA TRP A 240 26.40 17.16 -3.39
C TRP A 240 26.58 15.89 -4.23
N ALA A 241 27.46 15.00 -3.78
CA ALA A 241 27.82 13.78 -4.50
C ALA A 241 28.12 12.63 -3.53
N LYS A 242 28.29 11.40 -4.03
CA LYS A 242 28.68 10.25 -3.20
C LYS A 242 29.96 10.54 -2.39
N PRO A 243 30.13 9.99 -1.17
CA PRO A 243 31.32 10.26 -0.35
C PRO A 243 32.65 9.95 -1.04
N SER A 244 32.66 9.02 -1.99
CA SER A 244 33.83 8.65 -2.80
C SER A 244 34.02 9.50 -4.06
N ALA A 245 33.22 10.55 -4.27
CA ALA A 245 33.36 11.43 -5.43
C ALA A 245 34.57 12.34 -5.28
N VAL A 246 35.37 12.44 -6.34
CA VAL A 246 36.45 13.43 -6.46
C VAL A 246 35.95 14.53 -7.39
N LEU A 247 35.77 15.73 -6.87
CA LEU A 247 35.19 16.87 -7.60
C LEU A 247 36.22 17.99 -7.76
N LEU A 248 36.24 18.61 -8.94
CA LEU A 248 37.03 19.80 -9.25
C LEU A 248 36.11 20.99 -9.48
N CYS A 249 36.46 22.14 -8.93
CA CYS A 249 35.78 23.39 -9.24
C CYS A 249 36.15 23.81 -10.66
N GLY A 250 35.16 24.02 -11.54
CA GLY A 250 35.42 24.40 -12.93
C GLY A 250 36.12 25.76 -13.07
N GLU A 251 35.88 26.68 -12.14
CA GLU A 251 36.45 28.03 -12.13
C GLU A 251 37.82 28.07 -11.44
N CYS A 252 37.88 27.65 -10.17
CA CYS A 252 39.12 27.67 -9.37
C CYS A 252 40.11 26.55 -9.74
N ARG A 253 39.66 25.52 -10.46
CA ARG A 253 40.45 24.32 -10.83
C ARG A 253 41.08 23.58 -9.64
N CYS A 254 40.56 23.80 -8.43
CA CYS A 254 40.98 23.10 -7.21
C CYS A 254 39.98 22.00 -6.85
N ALA A 255 40.42 21.02 -6.05
CA ALA A 255 39.55 19.97 -5.54
C ALA A 255 38.57 20.54 -4.50
N LEU A 256 37.31 20.11 -4.53
CA LEU A 256 36.36 20.44 -3.46
C LEU A 256 36.61 19.51 -2.26
N THR A 257 36.48 20.05 -1.05
CA THR A 257 36.63 19.30 0.20
C THR A 257 35.27 18.89 0.76
N ALA A 258 35.17 17.68 1.28
CA ALA A 258 34.00 17.26 2.03
C ALA A 258 33.90 18.06 3.34
N ALA A 259 32.70 18.51 3.71
CA ALA A 259 32.46 19.01 5.06
C ALA A 259 32.41 17.81 6.02
N GLU A 260 33.21 17.84 7.09
CA GLU A 260 33.15 16.89 8.21
C GLU A 260 31.77 16.89 8.88
#